data_AF-A0A956USQ6-F1
#
_entry.id   AF-A0A956USQ6-F1
#
_cell.length_a   1.000
_cell.length_b   1.000
_cell.length_c   1.000
_cell.angle_alpha   90.00
_cell.angle_beta   90.00
_cell.angle_gamma   90.00
#
_symmetry.space_group_name_H-M   'P 1'
#
loop_
_entity.id
_entity.type
_entity.pdbx_description
1 polymer ?
#
loop_
_entity_poly.entity_id
_entity_poly.type
_entity_poly.pdbx_seq_one_letter_code
_entity_poly.pdbx_strand_id
1 'polypeptide(L)'
;MPEPSETRPVERVQLGVRMEKTTVQVLKGLAEFKGTSLAALLENIVWHSFEPLPGQEGEWCASPHGKRDLEVIAGLQKVYSMKFDVHGARGFADDSQDP
;
A
#
# COMPACT_ATOMS: atom_id res chain seq x y z
N MET A 1 -0.07 -21.93 -17.96
CA MET A 1 0.36 -21.97 -16.54
C MET A 1 1.08 -20.65 -16.29
N PRO A 2 0.68 -19.80 -15.34
CA PRO A 2 1.52 -18.66 -15.00
C PRO A 2 2.81 -19.19 -14.37
N GLU A 3 3.95 -18.74 -14.88
CA GLU A 3 5.28 -18.99 -14.36
C GLU A 3 5.34 -18.58 -12.86
N PRO A 4 6.13 -19.28 -12.01
CA PRO A 4 6.28 -18.89 -10.61
C PRO A 4 6.82 -17.46 -10.56
N SER A 5 6.00 -16.53 -10.06
CA SER A 5 6.37 -15.13 -9.93
C SER A 5 7.61 -15.03 -9.04
N GLU A 6 8.72 -14.53 -9.59
CA GLU A 6 9.92 -14.22 -8.82
C GLU A 6 9.54 -13.32 -7.64
N THR A 7 9.67 -13.86 -6.42
CA THR A 7 9.49 -13.10 -5.19
C THR A 7 10.66 -12.13 -5.07
N ARG A 8 10.37 -10.83 -5.11
CA ARG A 8 11.36 -9.77 -4.96
C ARG A 8 11.52 -9.45 -3.47
N PRO A 9 12.76 -9.36 -2.95
CA PRO A 9 12.99 -8.91 -1.59
C PRO A 9 12.57 -7.44 -1.46
N VAL A 10 11.96 -7.09 -0.33
CA VAL A 10 11.54 -5.73 0.00
C VAL A 10 11.99 -5.40 1.42
N GLU A 11 12.58 -4.24 1.59
CA GLU A 11 12.95 -3.71 2.90
C GLU A 11 11.71 -3.10 3.57
N ARG A 12 11.41 -3.57 4.79
CA ARG A 12 10.29 -3.09 5.60
C ARG A 12 10.81 -2.42 6.87
N VAL A 13 10.10 -1.39 7.32
CA VAL A 13 10.43 -0.63 8.53
C VAL A 13 9.21 -0.56 9.44
N GLN A 14 9.40 -0.82 10.74
CA GLN A 14 8.30 -0.75 11.69
C GLN A 14 7.86 0.69 11.97
N LEU A 15 6.55 0.90 11.80
CA LEU A 15 5.90 2.20 11.90
C LEU A 15 5.20 2.35 13.26
N GLY A 16 5.59 3.38 14.03
CA GLY A 16 4.92 3.78 15.27
C GLY A 16 3.87 4.87 15.04
N VAL A 17 2.63 4.50 14.67
CA VAL A 17 1.51 5.44 14.48
C VAL A 17 0.37 5.23 15.46
N ARG A 18 -0.41 6.29 15.71
CA ARG A 18 -1.68 6.22 16.43
C ARG A 18 -2.84 6.24 15.43
N MET A 19 -3.78 5.32 15.60
CA MET A 19 -4.99 5.21 14.78
C MET A 19 -6.21 4.98 15.68
N GLU A 20 -7.40 5.29 15.19
CA GLU A 20 -8.65 5.01 15.90
C GLU A 20 -8.80 3.49 16.14
N LYS A 21 -9.24 3.13 17.37
CA LYS A 21 -9.23 1.75 17.87
C LYS A 21 -10.03 0.79 16.99
N THR A 22 -11.25 1.17 16.64
CA THR A 22 -12.21 0.34 15.89
C THR A 22 -11.75 0.14 14.46
N THR A 23 -11.14 1.16 13.86
CA THR A 23 -10.51 1.11 12.54
C THR A 23 -9.42 0.05 12.51
N VAL A 24 -8.54 0.02 13.52
CA VAL A 24 -7.51 -1.03 13.64
C VAL A 24 -8.15 -2.42 13.79
N GLN A 25 -9.24 -2.55 14.53
CA GLN A 25 -9.96 -3.83 14.66
C GLN A 25 -10.54 -4.31 13.32
N VAL A 26 -11.17 -3.41 12.56
CA VAL A 26 -11.70 -3.72 11.22
C VAL A 26 -10.57 -4.12 10.27
N LEU A 27 -9.46 -3.38 10.26
CA LEU A 27 -8.31 -3.70 9.40
C LEU A 27 -7.70 -5.06 9.75
N LYS A 28 -7.54 -5.37 11.05
CA LYS A 28 -7.05 -6.68 11.49
C LYS A 28 -7.99 -7.81 11.11
N GLY A 29 -9.30 -7.64 11.32
CA GLY A 29 -10.29 -8.63 10.92
C GLY A 29 -10.33 -8.85 9.40
N LEU A 30 -10.18 -7.79 8.61
CA LEU A 30 -10.12 -7.88 7.16
C LEU A 30 -8.84 -8.58 6.67
N ALA A 31 -7.71 -8.31 7.32
CA ALA A 31 -6.43 -8.93 7.01
C ALA A 31 -6.50 -10.46 7.27
N GLU A 32 -7.03 -10.86 8.43
CA GLU A 32 -7.27 -12.26 8.78
C GLU A 32 -8.19 -12.95 7.76
N PHE A 33 -9.33 -12.30 7.43
CA PHE A 33 -10.28 -12.83 6.44
C PHE A 33 -9.64 -13.03 5.06
N LYS A 34 -8.73 -12.13 4.65
CA LYS A 34 -8.01 -12.20 3.38
C LYS A 34 -6.78 -13.12 3.41
N GLY A 35 -6.39 -13.63 4.57
CA GLY A 35 -5.15 -14.40 4.74
C GLY A 35 -3.89 -13.58 4.43
N THR A 36 -3.87 -12.29 4.79
CA THR A 36 -2.75 -11.37 4.55
C THR A 36 -2.34 -10.67 5.85
N SER A 37 -1.13 -10.14 5.91
CA SER A 37 -0.70 -9.37 7.10
C SER A 37 -1.34 -7.98 7.14
N LEU A 38 -1.45 -7.39 8.34
CA LEU A 38 -1.91 -6.01 8.48
C LEU A 38 -1.00 -5.03 7.73
N ALA A 39 0.31 -5.28 7.71
CA ALA A 39 1.29 -4.48 6.97
C ALA A 39 1.01 -4.52 5.46
N ALA A 40 0.83 -5.71 4.88
CA ALA A 40 0.53 -5.87 3.47
C ALA A 40 -0.82 -5.22 3.07
N LEU A 41 -1.84 -5.32 3.94
CA LEU A 41 -3.12 -4.64 3.72
C LEU A 41 -2.95 -3.10 3.73
N LEU A 42 -2.19 -2.56 4.68
CA LEU A 42 -1.93 -1.12 4.76
C LEU A 42 -1.13 -0.61 3.55
N GLU A 43 -0.07 -1.32 3.15
CA GLU A 43 0.71 -1.01 1.94
C GLU A 43 -0.19 -0.97 0.70
N ASN A 44 -1.07 -1.96 0.56
CA ASN A 44 -2.01 -2.01 -0.55
C ASN A 44 -2.92 -0.77 -0.57
N ILE A 45 -3.51 -0.39 0.56
CA ILE A 45 -4.38 0.80 0.66
C ILE A 45 -3.60 2.08 0.30
N VAL A 46 -2.38 2.23 0.81
CA VAL A 46 -1.53 3.41 0.57
C VAL A 46 -1.15 3.54 -0.89
N TRP A 47 -0.78 2.46 -1.57
CA TRP A 47 -0.45 2.58 -3.00
C TRP A 47 -1.67 2.90 -3.85
N HIS A 48 -2.87 2.40 -3.51
CA HIS A 48 -4.09 2.84 -4.18
C HIS A 48 -4.37 4.32 -3.96
N SER A 49 -4.03 4.89 -2.81
CA SER A 49 -4.22 6.33 -2.60
C SER A 49 -3.31 7.18 -3.48
N PHE A 50 -2.14 6.67 -3.90
CA PHE A 50 -1.19 7.37 -4.77
C PHE A 50 -1.59 7.38 -6.25
N GLU A 51 -2.47 6.47 -6.68
CA GLU A 51 -2.94 6.41 -8.07
C GLU A 51 -4.26 7.17 -8.23
N PRO A 52 -4.28 8.30 -8.95
CA PRO A 52 -5.50 9.05 -9.14
C PRO A 52 -6.45 8.37 -10.12
N LEU A 53 -7.75 8.52 -9.87
CA LEU A 53 -8.77 8.25 -10.86
C LEU A 53 -8.97 9.51 -11.71
N PRO A 54 -8.70 9.50 -13.02
CA PRO A 54 -8.75 10.70 -13.85
C PRO A 54 -10.12 11.39 -13.79
N GLY A 55 -10.11 12.69 -13.47
CA GLY A 55 -11.34 13.49 -13.34
C GLY A 55 -12.09 13.31 -12.02
N GLN A 56 -11.51 12.62 -11.04
CA GLN A 56 -12.04 12.43 -9.69
C GLN A 56 -10.99 12.73 -8.59
N GLU A 57 -9.93 13.47 -8.93
CA GLU A 57 -8.80 13.74 -8.03
C GLU A 57 -9.23 14.59 -6.83
N GLY A 58 -9.13 14.03 -5.62
CA GLY A 58 -9.53 14.68 -4.37
C GLY A 58 -11.01 14.54 -4.02
N GLU A 59 -11.82 13.94 -4.90
CA GLU A 59 -13.27 13.83 -4.74
C GLU A 59 -13.71 12.38 -4.47
N TRP A 60 -12.96 11.40 -4.97
CA TRP A 60 -13.33 9.98 -4.85
C TRP A 60 -12.51 9.23 -3.78
N CYS A 61 -13.13 8.23 -3.15
CA CYS A 61 -12.56 7.56 -1.97
C CYS A 61 -11.24 6.81 -2.21
N ALA A 62 -11.00 6.30 -3.41
CA ALA A 62 -9.69 5.74 -3.80
C ALA A 62 -8.89 6.66 -4.74
N SER A 63 -9.24 7.96 -4.79
CA SER A 63 -8.39 9.03 -5.33
C SER A 63 -8.39 10.22 -4.36
N PRO A 64 -8.01 10.03 -3.08
CA PRO A 64 -8.26 10.99 -2.01
C PRO A 64 -7.40 12.26 -2.08
N HIS A 65 -6.39 12.28 -2.95
CA HIS A 65 -5.46 13.39 -3.08
C HIS A 65 -5.84 14.30 -4.26
N GLY A 66 -5.78 15.61 -4.05
CA GLY A 66 -5.95 16.59 -5.11
C GLY A 66 -4.72 16.65 -6.03
N LYS A 67 -4.88 17.31 -7.19
CA LYS A 67 -3.83 17.40 -8.23
C LYS A 67 -2.47 17.88 -7.70
N ARG A 68 -2.47 18.89 -6.82
CA ARG A 68 -1.26 19.41 -6.20
C ARG A 68 -0.54 18.38 -5.33
N ASP A 69 -1.28 17.61 -4.53
CA ASP A 69 -0.70 16.61 -3.64
C ASP A 69 -0.15 15.43 -4.46
N LEU A 70 -0.84 15.05 -5.53
CA LEU A 70 -0.40 14.02 -6.47
C LEU A 70 0.90 14.39 -7.19
N GLU A 71 1.07 15.66 -7.57
CA GLU A 71 2.34 16.16 -8.11
C GLU A 71 3.49 16.02 -7.11
N VAL A 72 3.23 16.34 -5.83
CA VAL A 72 4.21 16.16 -4.74
C VAL A 72 4.53 14.69 -4.52
N ILE A 73 3.52 13.82 -4.47
CA ILE A 73 3.68 12.37 -4.33
C ILE A 73 4.56 11.82 -5.46
N ALA A 74 4.27 12.16 -6.71
CA ALA A 74 5.06 11.73 -7.86
C ALA A 74 6.50 12.25 -7.82
N GLY A 75 6.72 13.46 -7.30
CA GLY A 75 8.05 14.01 -7.05
C GLY A 75 8.82 13.21 -5.99
N LEU A 76 8.19 12.92 -4.85
CA LEU A 76 8.79 12.16 -3.75
C LEU A 76 9.10 10.71 -4.16
N GLN A 77 8.22 10.06 -4.91
CA GLN A 77 8.47 8.71 -5.44
C GLN A 77 9.74 8.67 -6.30
N LYS A 78 9.99 9.70 -7.12
CA LYS A 78 11.23 9.82 -7.89
C LYS A 78 12.46 10.02 -7.00
N VAL A 79 12.36 10.89 -5.99
CA VAL A 79 13.46 11.16 -5.03
C VAL A 79 13.87 9.88 -4.30
N TYR A 80 12.90 9.09 -3.83
CA TYR A 80 13.15 7.85 -3.10
C TYR A 80 13.31 6.62 -3.98
N SER A 81 13.35 6.79 -5.32
CA SER A 81 13.46 5.67 -6.27
C SER A 81 12.41 4.57 -6.07
N MET A 82 11.19 4.94 -5.67
CA MET A 82 10.06 4.01 -5.49
C MET A 82 9.59 3.53 -6.87
N LYS A 83 9.63 2.21 -7.10
CA LYS A 83 9.30 1.57 -8.40
C LYS A 83 8.10 0.61 -8.32
N PHE A 84 7.22 0.80 -7.34
CA PHE A 84 6.08 -0.09 -7.11
C PHE A 84 4.81 0.51 -7.70
N ASP A 85 4.01 -0.33 -8.37
CA ASP A 85 2.65 0.00 -8.79
C ASP A 85 1.63 -0.43 -7.71
N VAL A 86 0.34 -0.10 -7.88
CA VAL A 86 -0.77 -0.54 -6.99
C VAL A 86 -0.84 -2.05 -6.72
N HIS A 87 -0.08 -2.84 -7.47
CA HIS A 87 -0.10 -4.28 -7.44
C HIS A 87 1.25 -4.90 -7.08
N GLY A 88 2.24 -4.08 -6.69
CA GLY A 88 3.61 -4.50 -6.40
C GLY A 88 3.70 -5.61 -5.35
N ALA A 89 2.78 -5.60 -4.39
CA ALA A 89 2.68 -6.54 -3.27
C ALA A 89 2.51 -7.99 -3.73
N ARG A 90 1.93 -8.24 -4.91
CA ARG A 90 1.73 -9.61 -5.42
C ARG A 90 3.05 -10.34 -5.72
N GLY A 91 4.13 -9.60 -5.90
CA GLY A 91 5.45 -10.16 -6.22
C GLY A 91 6.47 -9.98 -5.11
N PHE A 92 6.06 -9.65 -3.88
CA PHE A 92 6.98 -9.49 -2.76
C PHE A 92 7.09 -10.79 -1.98
N ALA A 93 8.30 -11.08 -1.49
CA ALA A 93 8.47 -12.15 -0.51
C ALA A 93 7.63 -11.82 0.73
N ASP A 94 6.84 -12.81 1.17
CA ASP A 94 6.11 -12.74 2.42
C ASP A 94 7.09 -13.10 3.54
N ASP A 95 7.59 -12.09 4.23
CA ASP A 95 8.38 -12.26 5.44
C ASP A 95 7.42 -12.68 6.56
N SER A 96 6.93 -13.91 6.48
CA SER A 96 6.13 -14.58 7.51
C SER A 96 6.90 -14.85 8.82
N GLN A 97 7.98 -14.10 9.04
CA GLN A 97 8.86 -14.14 10.20
C GLN A 97 9.26 -12.68 10.55
N ASP A 98 8.26 -11.85 10.87
CA ASP A 98 8.51 -10.74 11.79
C ASP A 98 8.84 -11.37 13.16
N PRO A 99 10.03 -11.14 13.74
CA PRO A 99 10.40 -11.70 15.05
C PRO A 99 9.55 -11.16 16.21
#